data_AF-A0A6A5YYS7-F1
#
_entry.id   AF-A0A6A5YYS7-F1
#
_cell.length_a   1.000
_cell.length_b   1.000
_cell.length_c   1.000
_cell.angle_alpha   90.00
_cell.angle_beta   90.00
_cell.angle_gamma   90.00
#
_symmetry.space_group_name_H-M   'P 1'
#
loop_
_entity.id
_entity.type
_entity.pdbx_description
1 polymer ?
#
loop_
_entity_poly.entity_id
_entity_poly.type
_entity_poly.pdbx_seq_one_letter_code
_entity_poly.pdbx_strand_id
1 'polypeptide(L)'
;MRLSRFLLGAVALLPELVLGQLSGKVGPTTTTATKTAKKKCSVLDYGAKADKTTDIGPPLTSAWAACKSGGVVVIPSGDYAMSTWVSLTKGAGVAIQLDGTIYRTGTAGGNMIFVQSSDDFELFSSTGKGAVQGNGYQIHAQGSRTGARILRLYKVTNFSVHDVVLVDAPAFHFSMDTCTNGEVYNMAIRGGDWGGLDGIDIWSNNIWIHDVEVTNKDECVTVKSPSKNILIENIYCNWSGGCALGSLGADTAISTVHYKNVYTQRSNQMMMIKSNGGSGYVEDVVFENFIGHGNAYSLDIDQYWSSMSAVAGGGVKLTNLTFTNWKGTEANGASRGPIKVVCADGAPCTEITIKDFAMWTEAGSKQMYSCRSGYGSGFCLKNSGSASYAATTSTVSAAPSGYSATSLGSDLKTAFGTTVSIPIPTIPASFYPGVAPYSKLAGN
;
A
#
# COMPACT_ATOMS: atom_id res chain seq x y z
N MET A 1 16.89 -3.34 68.58
CA MET A 1 17.04 -2.60 67.31
C MET A 1 16.60 -3.51 66.17
N ARG A 2 15.43 -3.26 65.60
CA ARG A 2 14.80 -4.13 64.59
C ARG A 2 15.37 -3.82 63.21
N LEU A 3 15.77 -4.88 62.50
CA LEU A 3 16.09 -4.84 61.08
C LEU A 3 14.85 -4.42 60.28
N SER A 4 15.00 -3.47 59.36
CA SER A 4 14.10 -3.34 58.22
C SER A 4 14.93 -3.12 56.97
N ARG A 5 14.99 -4.17 56.14
CA ARG A 5 15.56 -4.14 54.78
C ARG A 5 14.46 -3.62 53.87
N PHE A 6 14.61 -2.43 53.32
CA PHE A 6 13.80 -1.99 52.18
C PHE A 6 14.37 -2.65 50.91
N LEU A 7 13.68 -3.68 50.41
CA LEU A 7 13.79 -4.08 49.01
C LEU A 7 13.03 -3.04 48.17
N LEU A 8 13.75 -2.21 47.42
CA LEU A 8 13.15 -1.54 46.26
C LEU A 8 12.96 -2.60 45.16
N GLY A 9 11.73 -3.08 45.01
CA GLY A 9 11.31 -3.81 43.82
C GLY A 9 11.25 -2.84 42.64
N ALA A 10 12.15 -3.01 41.68
CA ALA A 10 12.03 -2.38 40.37
C ALA A 10 10.81 -3.00 39.67
N VAL A 11 9.69 -2.27 39.65
CA VAL A 11 8.57 -2.56 38.76
C VAL A 11 9.05 -2.20 37.36
N ALA A 12 9.46 -3.21 36.60
CA ALA A 12 9.61 -3.08 35.16
C ALA A 12 8.22 -2.79 34.59
N LEU A 13 7.99 -1.53 34.20
CA LEU A 13 6.92 -1.18 33.27
C LEU A 13 7.25 -1.86 31.94
N LEU A 14 6.75 -3.07 31.77
CA LEU A 14 6.72 -3.75 30.48
C LEU A 14 5.86 -2.88 29.55
N PRO A 15 6.37 -2.42 28.40
CA PRO A 15 5.51 -1.84 27.39
C PRO A 15 4.56 -2.95 26.93
N GLU A 16 3.27 -2.70 27.09
CA GLU A 16 2.21 -3.59 26.61
C GLU A 16 2.40 -3.83 25.11
N LEU A 17 2.80 -5.07 24.79
CA LEU A 17 2.50 -5.79 23.56
C LEU A 17 2.62 -4.98 22.25
N VAL A 18 3.86 -4.85 21.76
CA VAL A 18 4.06 -4.91 20.30
C VAL A 18 3.64 -6.32 19.89
N LEU A 19 2.35 -6.50 19.58
CA LEU A 19 1.87 -7.71 18.91
C LEU A 19 2.74 -7.86 17.66
N GLY A 20 3.46 -8.96 17.48
CA GLY A 20 4.08 -9.24 16.20
C GLY A 20 2.96 -9.46 15.18
N GLN A 21 2.60 -8.43 14.40
CA GLN A 21 1.50 -8.55 13.43
C GLN A 21 1.88 -9.47 12.27
N LEU A 22 3.17 -9.59 11.97
CA LEU A 22 3.72 -10.67 11.16
C LEU A 22 3.67 -11.98 11.96
N SER A 23 3.21 -13.05 11.31
CA SER A 23 3.14 -14.39 11.91
C SER A 23 4.46 -15.16 11.87
N GLY A 24 5.49 -14.62 11.21
CA GLY A 24 6.80 -15.25 11.05
C GLY A 24 7.73 -14.47 10.14
N LYS A 25 8.85 -15.09 9.74
CA LYS A 25 9.82 -14.50 8.82
C LYS A 25 9.16 -14.17 7.46
N VAL A 26 9.52 -13.03 6.91
CA VAL A 26 9.23 -12.62 5.53
C VAL A 26 10.51 -12.61 4.68
N GLY A 27 10.35 -12.49 3.37
CA GLY A 27 11.48 -12.42 2.44
C GLY A 27 11.94 -13.78 1.89
N PRO A 28 12.90 -13.77 0.96
CA PRO A 28 13.47 -14.98 0.38
C PRO A 28 14.18 -15.85 1.43
N THR A 29 14.23 -17.16 1.19
CA THR A 29 14.91 -18.12 2.07
C THR A 29 16.38 -18.29 1.73
N THR A 30 16.79 -17.99 0.49
CA THR A 30 18.20 -17.95 0.08
C THR A 30 18.60 -16.58 -0.46
N THR A 31 19.87 -16.21 -0.28
CA THR A 31 20.37 -14.87 -0.68
C THR A 31 20.57 -14.76 -2.20
N THR A 32 20.47 -13.55 -2.74
CA THR A 32 20.87 -13.26 -4.14
C THR A 32 22.26 -13.75 -4.49
N ALA A 33 23.22 -13.68 -3.55
CA ALA A 33 24.59 -14.17 -3.73
C ALA A 33 24.63 -15.69 -3.94
N THR A 34 23.86 -16.46 -3.15
CA THR A 34 23.72 -17.91 -3.32
C THR A 34 23.09 -18.26 -4.67
N LYS A 35 22.01 -17.58 -5.05
CA LYS A 35 21.33 -17.78 -6.34
C LYS A 35 22.27 -17.46 -7.52
N THR A 36 23.00 -16.34 -7.39
CA THR A 36 24.01 -15.88 -8.34
C THR A 36 25.13 -16.91 -8.55
N ALA A 37 25.66 -17.46 -7.46
CA ALA A 37 26.73 -18.45 -7.50
C ALA A 37 26.30 -19.75 -8.21
N LYS A 38 25.00 -20.07 -8.17
CA LYS A 38 24.45 -21.22 -8.88
C LYS A 38 24.38 -20.99 -10.38
N LYS A 39 23.75 -19.88 -10.81
CA LYS A 39 23.61 -19.54 -12.23
C LYS A 39 23.19 -18.09 -12.43
N LYS A 40 23.77 -17.43 -13.44
CA LYS A 40 23.26 -16.17 -13.99
C LYS A 40 22.76 -16.40 -15.41
N CYS A 41 21.61 -15.81 -15.73
CA CYS A 41 21.02 -15.83 -17.06
C CYS A 41 20.76 -14.38 -17.47
N SER A 42 21.72 -13.73 -18.14
CA SER A 42 21.52 -12.37 -18.66
C SER A 42 20.57 -12.44 -19.85
N VAL A 43 19.55 -11.59 -19.89
CA VAL A 43 18.62 -11.54 -21.04
C VAL A 43 19.33 -11.28 -22.37
N LEU A 44 20.52 -10.66 -22.35
CA LEU A 44 21.36 -10.44 -23.53
C LEU A 44 21.83 -11.76 -24.17
N ASP A 45 22.12 -12.79 -23.35
CA ASP A 45 22.53 -14.12 -23.81
C ASP A 45 21.37 -14.88 -24.48
N TYR A 46 20.14 -14.38 -24.32
CA TYR A 46 18.91 -14.92 -24.90
C TYR A 46 18.31 -14.00 -25.97
N GLY A 47 19.10 -13.04 -26.48
CA GLY A 47 18.73 -12.22 -27.63
C GLY A 47 18.08 -10.87 -27.31
N ALA A 48 18.02 -10.45 -26.04
CA ALA A 48 17.60 -9.09 -25.72
C ALA A 48 18.62 -8.07 -26.24
N LYS A 49 18.14 -6.89 -26.60
CA LYS A 49 18.97 -5.74 -26.97
C LYS A 49 18.53 -4.51 -26.20
N ALA A 50 19.48 -3.80 -25.63
CA ALA A 50 19.26 -2.53 -24.96
C ALA A 50 19.17 -1.37 -25.98
N ASP A 51 18.24 -1.49 -26.94
CA ASP A 51 18.06 -0.55 -28.05
C ASP A 51 16.68 0.14 -28.04
N LYS A 52 15.88 -0.10 -26.99
CA LYS A 52 14.52 0.44 -26.82
C LYS A 52 13.54 0.08 -27.96
N THR A 53 13.85 -0.92 -28.78
CA THR A 53 13.03 -1.31 -29.94
C THR A 53 12.80 -2.82 -30.03
N THR A 54 13.83 -3.62 -29.78
CA THR A 54 13.77 -5.09 -29.77
C THR A 54 13.00 -5.57 -28.55
N ASP A 55 12.03 -6.46 -28.74
CA ASP A 55 11.19 -6.99 -27.66
C ASP A 55 11.99 -7.85 -26.67
N ILE A 56 11.99 -7.44 -25.39
CA ILE A 56 12.60 -8.18 -24.28
C ILE A 56 11.75 -9.37 -23.81
N GLY A 57 10.45 -9.43 -24.14
CA GLY A 57 9.55 -10.47 -23.65
C GLY A 57 10.05 -11.91 -23.89
N PRO A 58 10.40 -12.31 -25.14
CA PRO A 58 10.89 -13.65 -25.42
C PRO A 58 12.28 -13.96 -24.80
N PRO A 59 13.28 -13.05 -24.85
CA PRO A 59 14.54 -13.23 -24.12
C PRO A 59 14.37 -13.38 -22.61
N LEU A 60 13.50 -12.58 -21.98
CA LEU A 60 13.20 -12.66 -20.55
C LEU A 60 12.57 -14.00 -20.17
N THR A 61 11.63 -14.49 -20.98
CA THR A 61 11.02 -15.81 -20.80
C THR A 61 12.05 -16.93 -20.90
N SER A 62 12.97 -16.84 -21.87
CA SER A 62 14.05 -17.82 -22.07
C SER A 62 15.06 -17.82 -20.91
N ALA A 63 15.47 -16.63 -20.46
CA ALA A 63 16.36 -16.49 -19.31
C ALA A 63 15.71 -17.04 -18.02
N TRP A 64 14.42 -16.76 -17.81
CA TRP A 64 13.65 -17.37 -16.72
C TRP A 64 13.64 -18.89 -16.80
N ALA A 65 13.32 -19.47 -17.97
CA ALA A 65 13.31 -20.92 -18.13
C ALA A 65 14.66 -21.56 -17.77
N ALA A 66 15.77 -20.87 -18.08
CA ALA A 66 17.11 -21.34 -17.78
C ALA A 66 17.55 -21.16 -16.31
N CYS A 67 16.98 -20.21 -15.57
CA CYS A 67 17.41 -19.85 -14.21
C CYS A 67 16.36 -20.09 -13.10
N LYS A 68 15.10 -20.43 -13.44
CA LYS A 68 13.99 -20.55 -12.47
C LYS A 68 14.19 -21.58 -11.36
N SER A 69 15.20 -22.45 -11.44
CA SER A 69 15.53 -23.46 -10.43
C SER A 69 16.83 -23.12 -9.71
N GLY A 70 16.86 -21.98 -9.03
CA GLY A 70 17.96 -21.59 -8.14
C GLY A 70 18.89 -20.48 -8.64
N GLY A 71 18.65 -19.89 -9.82
CA GLY A 71 19.53 -18.91 -10.46
C GLY A 71 19.02 -17.47 -10.40
N VAL A 72 19.73 -16.57 -11.06
CA VAL A 72 19.35 -15.15 -11.20
C VAL A 72 19.18 -14.81 -12.68
N VAL A 73 18.01 -14.30 -13.03
CA VAL A 73 17.77 -13.63 -14.32
C VAL A 73 18.27 -12.20 -14.19
N VAL A 74 19.16 -11.77 -15.10
CA VAL A 74 19.74 -10.43 -15.06
C VAL A 74 19.23 -9.63 -16.26
N ILE A 75 18.69 -8.45 -15.99
CA ILE A 75 18.37 -7.41 -16.98
C ILE A 75 19.36 -6.28 -16.73
N PRO A 76 20.50 -6.25 -17.46
CA PRO A 76 21.56 -5.27 -17.24
C PRO A 76 21.07 -3.82 -17.46
N SER A 77 21.90 -2.85 -17.09
CA SER A 77 21.65 -1.45 -17.41
C SER A 77 21.47 -1.25 -18.92
N GLY A 78 20.45 -0.47 -19.29
CA GLY A 78 20.04 -0.25 -20.67
C GLY A 78 18.54 0.03 -20.81
N ASP A 79 18.12 0.47 -21.99
CA ASP A 79 16.72 0.71 -22.33
C ASP A 79 16.19 -0.46 -23.18
N TYR A 80 15.12 -1.11 -22.72
CA TYR A 80 14.54 -2.29 -23.37
C TYR A 80 13.08 -2.04 -23.74
N ALA A 81 12.65 -2.42 -24.95
CA ALA A 81 11.23 -2.42 -25.29
C ALA A 81 10.57 -3.72 -24.84
N MET A 82 9.31 -3.65 -24.41
CA MET A 82 8.47 -4.83 -24.15
C MET A 82 7.18 -4.73 -24.95
N SER A 83 7.07 -5.56 -25.99
CA SER A 83 5.85 -5.70 -26.80
C SER A 83 5.03 -6.94 -26.45
N THR A 84 5.66 -7.96 -25.87
CA THR A 84 4.97 -9.17 -25.40
C THR A 84 5.12 -9.34 -23.89
N TRP A 85 4.01 -9.63 -23.23
CA TRP A 85 3.96 -9.83 -21.78
C TRP A 85 4.53 -11.18 -21.37
N VAL A 86 5.12 -11.24 -20.17
CA VAL A 86 5.74 -12.45 -19.64
C VAL A 86 4.93 -13.07 -18.52
N SER A 87 4.81 -14.40 -18.55
CA SER A 87 4.22 -15.21 -17.49
C SER A 87 5.29 -16.16 -16.94
N LEU A 88 5.88 -15.75 -15.81
CA LEU A 88 7.01 -16.38 -15.18
C LEU A 88 6.51 -17.31 -14.07
N THR A 89 6.50 -18.61 -14.34
CA THR A 89 5.86 -19.59 -13.45
C THR A 89 6.85 -20.60 -12.88
N LYS A 90 6.50 -21.16 -11.71
CA LYS A 90 7.22 -22.28 -11.07
C LYS A 90 8.69 -21.98 -10.80
N GLY A 91 8.98 -20.77 -10.31
CA GLY A 91 10.28 -20.40 -9.78
C GLY A 91 10.53 -21.03 -8.41
N ALA A 92 11.75 -21.47 -8.16
CA ALA A 92 12.20 -22.01 -6.88
C ALA A 92 13.63 -21.54 -6.62
N GLY A 93 13.81 -20.70 -5.59
CA GLY A 93 15.11 -20.11 -5.26
C GLY A 93 15.64 -19.20 -6.36
N VAL A 94 14.78 -18.42 -7.01
CA VAL A 94 15.12 -17.63 -8.19
C VAL A 94 15.04 -16.13 -7.89
N ALA A 95 15.87 -15.34 -8.55
CA ALA A 95 15.75 -13.88 -8.52
C ALA A 95 15.71 -13.27 -9.92
N ILE A 96 15.14 -12.07 -10.01
CA ILE A 96 15.23 -11.16 -11.15
C ILE A 96 15.97 -9.91 -10.67
N GLN A 97 17.15 -9.67 -11.24
CA GLN A 97 17.92 -8.43 -11.05
C GLN A 97 17.60 -7.49 -12.22
N LEU A 98 16.79 -6.46 -11.96
CA LEU A 98 16.43 -5.41 -12.89
C LEU A 98 17.33 -4.18 -12.67
N ASP A 99 18.37 -4.03 -13.49
CA ASP A 99 19.23 -2.83 -13.49
C ASP A 99 18.98 -1.91 -14.69
N GLY A 100 18.25 -2.39 -15.69
CA GLY A 100 17.80 -1.60 -16.84
C GLY A 100 16.41 -0.98 -16.65
N THR A 101 15.95 -0.29 -17.69
CA THR A 101 14.59 0.23 -17.80
C THR A 101 13.81 -0.50 -18.89
N ILE A 102 12.65 -1.04 -18.54
CA ILE A 102 11.72 -1.67 -19.50
C ILE A 102 10.65 -0.63 -19.89
N TYR A 103 10.49 -0.39 -21.19
CA TYR A 103 9.48 0.51 -21.75
C TYR A 103 8.38 -0.31 -22.41
N ARG A 104 7.12 -0.05 -22.02
CA ARG A 104 5.97 -0.63 -22.70
C ARG A 104 5.89 -0.14 -24.14
N THR A 105 5.90 -1.06 -25.09
CA THR A 105 5.55 -0.84 -26.51
C THR A 105 4.32 -1.66 -26.92
N GLY A 106 4.03 -2.75 -26.21
CA GLY A 106 2.86 -3.60 -26.45
C GLY A 106 1.54 -2.99 -25.97
N THR A 107 0.43 -3.42 -26.55
CA THR A 107 -0.91 -2.84 -26.29
C THR A 107 -1.93 -3.85 -25.74
N ALA A 108 -1.53 -5.10 -25.55
CA ALA A 108 -2.41 -6.12 -25.00
C ALA A 108 -2.84 -5.79 -23.56
N GLY A 109 -4.03 -6.22 -23.17
CA GLY A 109 -4.44 -6.21 -21.76
C GLY A 109 -3.67 -7.25 -20.93
N GLY A 110 -4.00 -7.38 -19.64
CA GLY A 110 -3.36 -8.36 -18.75
C GLY A 110 -2.34 -7.73 -17.82
N ASN A 111 -1.19 -8.38 -17.63
CA ASN A 111 -0.08 -7.91 -16.79
C ASN A 111 1.22 -8.00 -17.60
N MET A 112 2.02 -6.95 -17.65
CA MET A 112 3.30 -6.93 -18.39
C MET A 112 4.26 -8.00 -17.84
N ILE A 113 4.40 -8.05 -16.52
CA ILE A 113 5.20 -9.04 -15.79
C ILE A 113 4.29 -9.76 -14.80
N PHE A 114 4.08 -11.05 -15.01
CA PHE A 114 3.28 -11.89 -14.13
C PHE A 114 4.10 -13.04 -13.54
N VAL A 115 4.42 -12.97 -12.24
CA VAL A 115 5.10 -14.05 -11.52
C VAL A 115 4.08 -14.92 -10.80
N GLN A 116 4.12 -16.23 -11.02
CA GLN A 116 3.10 -17.15 -10.51
C GLN A 116 3.68 -18.41 -9.86
N SER A 117 3.02 -18.89 -8.80
CA SER A 117 3.27 -20.21 -8.20
C SER A 117 4.76 -20.47 -7.97
N SER A 118 5.44 -19.52 -7.32
CA SER A 118 6.89 -19.52 -7.13
C SER A 118 7.24 -19.41 -5.65
N ASP A 119 8.38 -19.97 -5.27
CA ASP A 119 8.87 -19.97 -3.89
C ASP A 119 10.34 -19.49 -3.84
N ASP A 120 10.71 -18.82 -2.75
CA ASP A 120 12.05 -18.22 -2.57
C ASP A 120 12.41 -17.29 -3.75
N PHE A 121 11.57 -16.27 -3.94
CA PHE A 121 11.63 -15.33 -5.06
C PHE A 121 12.15 -13.97 -4.66
N GLU A 122 12.90 -13.30 -5.52
CA GLU A 122 13.35 -11.92 -5.27
C GLU A 122 13.35 -11.11 -6.57
N LEU A 123 12.70 -9.94 -6.57
CA LEU A 123 12.78 -8.95 -7.64
C LEU A 123 13.44 -7.70 -7.09
N PHE A 124 14.60 -7.35 -7.61
CA PHE A 124 15.37 -6.23 -7.09
C PHE A 124 16.15 -5.48 -8.17
N SER A 125 16.61 -4.27 -7.84
CA SER A 125 17.70 -3.61 -8.57
C SER A 125 18.95 -3.58 -7.70
N SER A 126 20.11 -3.90 -8.28
CA SER A 126 21.39 -3.75 -7.57
C SER A 126 21.85 -2.28 -7.48
N THR A 127 21.21 -1.41 -8.27
CA THR A 127 21.58 0.00 -8.43
C THR A 127 20.57 0.97 -7.82
N GLY A 128 19.41 0.47 -7.35
CA GLY A 128 18.28 1.30 -6.94
C GLY A 128 17.65 2.10 -8.09
N LYS A 129 17.95 1.75 -9.35
CA LYS A 129 17.53 2.50 -10.56
C LYS A 129 16.74 1.67 -11.57
N GLY A 130 16.59 0.37 -11.33
CA GLY A 130 15.80 -0.51 -12.18
C GLY A 130 14.35 -0.05 -12.26
N ALA A 131 13.81 0.08 -13.48
CA ALA A 131 12.50 0.67 -13.67
C ALA A 131 11.65 -0.03 -14.74
N VAL A 132 10.34 0.09 -14.60
CA VAL A 132 9.37 -0.22 -15.66
C VAL A 132 8.57 1.04 -15.97
N GLN A 133 8.77 1.57 -17.19
CA GLN A 133 7.98 2.66 -17.76
C GLN A 133 6.79 2.07 -18.53
N GLY A 134 5.62 2.12 -17.91
CA GLY A 134 4.36 1.60 -18.45
C GLY A 134 3.77 2.43 -19.58
N ASN A 135 4.22 3.67 -19.81
CA ASN A 135 3.69 4.58 -20.83
C ASN A 135 2.14 4.64 -20.86
N GLY A 136 1.50 4.60 -19.69
CA GLY A 136 0.06 4.64 -19.49
C GLY A 136 -0.59 5.86 -20.11
N TYR A 137 0.10 7.02 -20.10
CA TYR A 137 -0.40 8.26 -20.71
C TYR A 137 -0.86 8.09 -22.18
N GLN A 138 -0.23 7.17 -22.93
CA GLN A 138 -0.62 6.90 -24.33
C GLN A 138 -2.04 6.36 -24.45
N ILE A 139 -2.51 5.63 -23.43
CA ILE A 139 -3.86 5.07 -23.32
C ILE A 139 -4.78 6.08 -22.63
N HIS A 140 -4.30 6.76 -21.59
CA HIS A 140 -5.10 7.72 -20.83
C HIS A 140 -5.43 8.98 -21.64
N ALA A 141 -4.54 9.44 -22.52
CA ALA A 141 -4.80 10.54 -23.45
C ALA A 141 -5.97 10.27 -24.42
N GLN A 142 -6.36 8.99 -24.56
CA GLN A 142 -7.52 8.56 -25.35
C GLN A 142 -8.77 8.36 -24.48
N GLY A 143 -8.73 8.77 -23.20
CA GLY A 143 -9.85 8.61 -22.27
C GLY A 143 -10.06 7.16 -21.80
N SER A 144 -9.06 6.29 -21.89
CA SER A 144 -9.16 4.88 -21.49
C SER A 144 -8.20 4.52 -20.36
N ARG A 145 -8.53 3.47 -19.60
CA ARG A 145 -7.67 2.80 -18.60
C ARG A 145 -7.61 1.28 -18.82
N THR A 146 -8.00 0.81 -20.01
CA THR A 146 -8.15 -0.64 -20.31
C THR A 146 -6.83 -1.32 -20.71
N GLY A 147 -5.68 -0.78 -20.32
CA GLY A 147 -4.38 -1.35 -20.65
C GLY A 147 -3.93 -2.46 -19.70
N ALA A 148 -2.66 -2.87 -19.83
CA ALA A 148 -2.05 -3.82 -18.92
C ALA A 148 -1.75 -3.21 -17.54
N ARG A 149 -1.70 -4.07 -16.52
CA ARG A 149 -1.04 -3.79 -15.24
C ARG A 149 0.47 -4.00 -15.41
N ILE A 150 1.31 -3.36 -14.60
CA ILE A 150 2.76 -3.57 -14.71
C ILE A 150 3.16 -4.91 -14.08
N LEU A 151 3.00 -5.05 -12.77
CA LEU A 151 3.48 -6.20 -12.01
C LEU A 151 2.34 -6.90 -11.27
N ARG A 152 2.28 -8.23 -11.41
CA ARG A 152 1.43 -9.07 -10.56
C ARG A 152 2.22 -10.25 -10.02
N LEU A 153 2.07 -10.51 -8.73
CA LEU A 153 2.50 -11.75 -8.08
C LEU A 153 1.23 -12.55 -7.74
N TYR A 154 1.23 -13.85 -8.06
CA TYR A 154 0.13 -14.75 -7.71
C TYR A 154 0.65 -16.06 -7.11
N LYS A 155 0.24 -16.39 -5.89
CA LYS A 155 0.72 -17.59 -5.18
C LYS A 155 2.25 -17.63 -5.13
N VAL A 156 2.86 -16.51 -4.76
CA VAL A 156 4.30 -16.42 -4.51
C VAL A 156 4.55 -16.47 -3.02
N THR A 157 5.48 -17.32 -2.60
CA THR A 157 5.81 -17.57 -1.19
C THR A 157 7.28 -17.27 -0.92
N ASN A 158 7.59 -16.76 0.27
CA ASN A 158 8.95 -16.40 0.71
C ASN A 158 9.64 -15.49 -0.31
N PHE A 159 9.23 -14.23 -0.35
CA PHE A 159 9.68 -13.34 -1.42
C PHE A 159 9.97 -11.92 -0.96
N SER A 160 10.78 -11.22 -1.76
CA SER A 160 10.91 -9.77 -1.66
C SER A 160 10.80 -9.08 -3.01
N VAL A 161 10.27 -7.85 -2.99
CA VAL A 161 10.28 -6.91 -4.14
C VAL A 161 10.79 -5.56 -3.64
N HIS A 162 11.95 -5.11 -4.12
CA HIS A 162 12.57 -3.90 -3.58
C HIS A 162 13.52 -3.20 -4.53
N ASP A 163 13.87 -1.95 -4.21
CA ASP A 163 14.84 -1.14 -4.95
C ASP A 163 14.49 -0.94 -6.44
N VAL A 164 13.21 -1.03 -6.78
CA VAL A 164 12.69 -0.89 -8.16
C VAL A 164 11.64 0.21 -8.26
N VAL A 165 11.49 0.75 -9.47
CA VAL A 165 10.60 1.86 -9.76
C VAL A 165 9.52 1.44 -10.77
N LEU A 166 8.25 1.72 -10.47
CA LEU A 166 7.13 1.44 -11.37
C LEU A 166 6.47 2.75 -11.79
N VAL A 167 6.43 3.02 -13.09
CA VAL A 167 6.03 4.34 -13.61
C VAL A 167 4.91 4.20 -14.62
N ASP A 168 3.88 5.02 -14.46
CA ASP A 168 2.85 5.27 -15.46
C ASP A 168 2.20 3.98 -15.97
N ALA A 169 1.66 3.18 -15.05
CA ALA A 169 0.91 2.00 -15.43
C ALA A 169 -0.32 2.38 -16.27
N PRO A 170 -0.63 1.64 -17.35
CA PRO A 170 -1.91 1.82 -18.04
C PRO A 170 -3.14 1.54 -17.15
N ALA A 171 -3.00 0.63 -16.20
CA ALA A 171 -3.95 0.32 -15.12
C ALA A 171 -3.19 0.30 -13.78
N PHE A 172 -3.13 -0.85 -13.09
CA PHE A 172 -2.48 -0.99 -11.78
C PHE A 172 -0.97 -1.16 -11.88
N HIS A 173 -0.23 -0.66 -10.89
CA HIS A 173 1.22 -0.78 -10.84
C HIS A 173 1.64 -2.14 -10.27
N PHE A 174 1.20 -2.49 -9.07
CA PHE A 174 1.59 -3.72 -8.40
C PHE A 174 0.43 -4.37 -7.64
N SER A 175 0.16 -5.65 -7.91
CA SER A 175 -0.79 -6.45 -7.12
C SER A 175 -0.16 -7.75 -6.59
N MET A 176 -0.46 -8.07 -5.33
CA MET A 176 -0.09 -9.32 -4.66
C MET A 176 -1.33 -10.16 -4.37
N ASP A 177 -1.46 -11.24 -5.12
CA ASP A 177 -2.60 -12.13 -5.11
C ASP A 177 -2.26 -13.45 -4.41
N THR A 178 -2.89 -13.73 -3.27
CA THR A 178 -2.74 -14.99 -2.56
C THR A 178 -1.27 -15.34 -2.29
N CYS A 179 -0.45 -14.34 -1.93
CA CYS A 179 0.97 -14.49 -1.66
C CYS A 179 1.22 -14.74 -0.16
N THR A 180 2.41 -15.19 0.22
CA THR A 180 2.75 -15.48 1.63
C THR A 180 4.22 -15.21 1.97
N ASN A 181 4.50 -14.72 3.19
CA ASN A 181 5.85 -14.43 3.69
C ASN A 181 6.62 -13.44 2.79
N GLY A 182 6.00 -12.31 2.49
CA GLY A 182 6.51 -11.31 1.54
C GLY A 182 7.04 -10.05 2.21
N GLU A 183 8.09 -9.46 1.65
CA GLU A 183 8.63 -8.16 2.06
C GLU A 183 8.72 -7.21 0.86
N VAL A 184 8.17 -6.01 0.95
CA VAL A 184 8.17 -5.02 -0.14
C VAL A 184 8.68 -3.70 0.38
N TYR A 185 9.76 -3.18 -0.20
CA TYR A 185 10.37 -1.96 0.32
C TYR A 185 11.26 -1.20 -0.66
N ASN A 186 11.63 0.03 -0.31
CA ASN A 186 12.46 0.90 -1.14
C ASN A 186 11.90 0.99 -2.56
N MET A 187 10.63 1.37 -2.70
CA MET A 187 9.99 1.52 -4.01
C MET A 187 9.47 2.94 -4.20
N ALA A 188 9.54 3.40 -5.45
CA ALA A 188 8.81 4.57 -5.91
C ALA A 188 7.82 4.15 -6.99
N ILE A 189 6.55 4.47 -6.79
CA ILE A 189 5.47 4.22 -7.73
C ILE A 189 4.89 5.58 -8.15
N ARG A 190 4.87 5.86 -9.45
CA ARG A 190 4.40 7.15 -9.97
C ARG A 190 3.52 6.97 -11.21
N GLY A 191 2.22 7.07 -11.01
CA GLY A 191 1.19 7.01 -12.05
C GLY A 191 0.54 8.36 -12.34
N GLY A 192 -0.44 8.32 -13.25
CA GLY A 192 -1.24 9.48 -13.62
C GLY A 192 -2.25 9.90 -12.55
N ASP A 193 -2.73 11.14 -12.66
CA ASP A 193 -3.71 11.74 -11.74
C ASP A 193 -5.15 11.31 -12.09
N TRP A 194 -5.43 10.00 -12.04
CA TRP A 194 -6.74 9.41 -12.31
C TRP A 194 -6.98 8.14 -11.50
N GLY A 195 -8.25 7.88 -11.13
CA GLY A 195 -8.65 6.62 -10.48
C GLY A 195 -8.39 5.40 -11.36
N GLY A 196 -8.36 4.20 -10.79
CA GLY A 196 -8.04 2.93 -11.46
C GLY A 196 -6.55 2.76 -11.82
N LEU A 197 -5.68 3.61 -11.26
CA LEU A 197 -4.23 3.60 -11.44
C LEU A 197 -3.51 3.21 -10.14
N ASP A 198 -4.04 2.15 -9.52
CA ASP A 198 -3.72 1.64 -8.19
C ASP A 198 -2.21 1.43 -8.01
N GLY A 199 -1.68 1.82 -6.85
CA GLY A 199 -0.28 1.67 -6.48
C GLY A 199 0.02 0.22 -6.11
N ILE A 200 -0.28 -0.15 -4.86
CA ILE A 200 -0.12 -1.51 -4.35
C ILE A 200 -1.45 -2.04 -3.81
N ASP A 201 -1.92 -3.16 -4.38
CA ASP A 201 -3.04 -3.94 -3.84
C ASP A 201 -2.57 -5.27 -3.26
N ILE A 202 -3.06 -5.65 -2.08
CA ILE A 202 -2.66 -6.89 -1.39
C ILE A 202 -3.88 -7.67 -0.92
N TRP A 203 -3.98 -8.95 -1.30
CA TRP A 203 -4.83 -9.94 -0.62
C TRP A 203 -4.02 -11.20 -0.34
N SER A 204 -3.40 -11.26 0.83
CA SER A 204 -2.28 -12.17 1.11
C SER A 204 -2.11 -12.44 2.61
N ASN A 205 -1.14 -13.27 2.98
CA ASN A 205 -0.85 -13.61 4.37
C ASN A 205 0.61 -13.32 4.75
N ASN A 206 0.87 -12.78 5.93
CA ASN A 206 2.22 -12.53 6.45
C ASN A 206 3.07 -11.67 5.47
N ILE A 207 2.62 -10.44 5.23
CA ILE A 207 3.26 -9.49 4.31
C ILE A 207 3.71 -8.26 5.09
N TRP A 208 4.96 -7.85 4.87
CA TRP A 208 5.52 -6.59 5.35
C TRP A 208 5.75 -5.64 4.17
N ILE A 209 5.21 -4.44 4.25
CA ILE A 209 5.43 -3.38 3.25
C ILE A 209 5.94 -2.15 3.98
N HIS A 210 7.10 -1.65 3.60
CA HIS A 210 7.62 -0.45 4.21
C HIS A 210 8.46 0.39 3.29
N ASP A 211 8.60 1.68 3.59
CA ASP A 211 9.48 2.57 2.83
C ASP A 211 9.10 2.62 1.33
N VAL A 212 7.84 2.96 1.07
CA VAL A 212 7.26 3.06 -0.28
C VAL A 212 6.63 4.44 -0.50
N GLU A 213 6.97 5.08 -1.62
CA GLU A 213 6.29 6.28 -2.11
C GLU A 213 5.32 5.92 -3.24
N VAL A 214 4.09 6.44 -3.17
CA VAL A 214 3.08 6.30 -4.23
C VAL A 214 2.51 7.67 -4.62
N THR A 215 2.54 7.96 -5.92
CA THR A 215 1.83 9.07 -6.56
C THR A 215 0.87 8.52 -7.61
N ASN A 216 -0.41 8.85 -7.52
CA ASN A 216 -1.49 8.47 -8.45
C ASN A 216 -2.80 9.21 -8.08
N LYS A 217 -3.98 8.68 -8.44
CA LYS A 217 -5.25 9.16 -7.86
C LYS A 217 -6.21 8.05 -7.45
N ASP A 218 -5.65 6.88 -7.15
CA ASP A 218 -6.35 5.72 -6.60
C ASP A 218 -5.53 5.09 -5.45
N GLU A 219 -5.72 3.82 -5.14
CA GLU A 219 -5.06 3.11 -4.03
C GLU A 219 -3.58 3.47 -3.87
N CYS A 220 -3.17 3.90 -2.66
CA CYS A 220 -1.77 4.04 -2.29
C CYS A 220 -1.19 2.65 -1.99
N VAL A 221 -1.36 2.18 -0.75
CA VAL A 221 -1.17 0.79 -0.34
C VAL A 221 -2.49 0.32 0.25
N THR A 222 -3.15 -0.64 -0.40
CA THR A 222 -4.52 -1.05 -0.05
C THR A 222 -4.62 -2.54 0.19
N VAL A 223 -5.20 -2.91 1.33
CA VAL A 223 -5.47 -4.31 1.68
C VAL A 223 -6.87 -4.69 1.20
N LYS A 224 -6.93 -5.75 0.41
CA LYS A 224 -8.12 -6.41 -0.10
C LYS A 224 -8.37 -7.71 0.67
N SER A 225 -9.53 -8.32 0.44
CA SER A 225 -9.93 -9.57 1.09
C SER A 225 -9.68 -10.79 0.19
N PRO A 226 -9.30 -11.96 0.75
CA PRO A 226 -8.93 -12.18 2.15
C PRO A 226 -7.49 -11.74 2.44
N SER A 227 -7.22 -11.30 3.68
CA SER A 227 -5.86 -10.97 4.13
C SER A 227 -5.66 -11.30 5.60
N LYS A 228 -4.43 -11.65 5.97
CA LYS A 228 -4.07 -11.86 7.37
C LYS A 228 -2.63 -11.48 7.65
N ASN A 229 -2.33 -11.00 8.86
CA ASN A 229 -0.95 -10.76 9.30
C ASN A 229 -0.21 -9.78 8.38
N ILE A 230 -0.75 -8.58 8.23
CA ILE A 230 -0.21 -7.55 7.33
C ILE A 230 0.36 -6.39 8.13
N LEU A 231 1.63 -6.06 7.90
CA LEU A 231 2.29 -4.89 8.47
C LEU A 231 2.65 -3.92 7.34
N ILE A 232 2.17 -2.68 7.42
CA ILE A 232 2.39 -1.64 6.44
C ILE A 232 2.91 -0.41 7.18
N GLU A 233 4.13 0.06 6.88
CA GLU A 233 4.68 1.19 7.62
C GLU A 233 5.64 2.08 6.84
N ASN A 234 5.84 3.33 7.28
CA ASN A 234 6.66 4.31 6.57
C ASN A 234 6.20 4.47 5.10
N ILE A 235 4.93 4.79 4.93
CA ILE A 235 4.32 4.95 3.60
C ILE A 235 4.14 6.42 3.30
N TYR A 236 4.56 6.81 2.09
CA TYR A 236 4.40 8.16 1.58
C TYR A 236 3.41 8.19 0.42
N CYS A 237 2.16 8.56 0.70
CA CYS A 237 1.15 8.82 -0.31
C CYS A 237 1.26 10.28 -0.79
N ASN A 238 2.13 10.52 -1.78
CA ASN A 238 2.46 11.85 -2.30
C ASN A 238 1.57 12.18 -3.50
N TRP A 239 0.43 12.83 -3.25
CA TRP A 239 -0.64 13.02 -4.23
C TRP A 239 -1.15 11.66 -4.76
N SER A 240 -2.03 11.03 -3.98
CA SER A 240 -2.57 9.69 -4.25
C SER A 240 -4.10 9.67 -4.11
N GLY A 241 -4.75 8.52 -4.25
CA GLY A 241 -6.03 8.29 -3.60
C GLY A 241 -5.87 8.12 -2.08
N GLY A 242 -4.75 7.57 -1.63
CA GLY A 242 -4.48 7.26 -0.22
C GLY A 242 -4.70 5.78 0.09
N CYS A 243 -4.32 5.36 1.30
CA CYS A 243 -4.47 3.97 1.72
C CYS A 243 -5.94 3.61 1.96
N ALA A 244 -6.26 2.32 1.84
CA ALA A 244 -7.61 1.82 2.10
C ALA A 244 -7.64 0.35 2.55
N LEU A 245 -8.81 -0.06 3.03
CA LEU A 245 -9.27 -1.44 3.05
C LEU A 245 -10.47 -1.61 2.11
N GLY A 246 -10.42 -2.60 1.23
CA GLY A 246 -11.53 -2.98 0.33
C GLY A 246 -11.39 -2.45 -1.10
N SER A 247 -12.45 -2.45 -1.91
CA SER A 247 -13.85 -2.68 -1.55
C SER A 247 -14.10 -4.07 -0.94
N LEU A 248 -14.90 -4.11 0.13
CA LEU A 248 -15.26 -5.33 0.84
C LEU A 248 -16.67 -5.80 0.45
N GLY A 249 -16.88 -7.13 0.46
CA GLY A 249 -18.12 -7.79 0.02
C GLY A 249 -18.06 -9.31 0.28
N ALA A 250 -19.23 -9.95 0.35
CA ALA A 250 -19.46 -11.27 0.97
C ALA A 250 -18.46 -12.38 0.56
N ASP A 251 -17.85 -13.20 1.40
CA ASP A 251 -17.74 -13.31 2.87
C ASP A 251 -16.32 -12.90 3.29
N THR A 252 -16.13 -11.60 3.48
CA THR A 252 -14.84 -10.93 3.73
C THR A 252 -14.11 -11.55 4.94
N ALA A 253 -12.80 -11.74 4.87
CA ALA A 253 -12.01 -12.17 6.02
C ALA A 253 -10.65 -11.46 6.00
N ILE A 254 -10.56 -10.39 6.79
CA ILE A 254 -9.34 -9.64 7.05
C ILE A 254 -9.08 -9.64 8.55
N SER A 255 -7.90 -10.06 9.00
CA SER A 255 -7.51 -9.93 10.41
C SER A 255 -6.03 -9.64 10.64
N THR A 256 -5.73 -9.01 11.77
CA THR A 256 -4.34 -8.72 12.19
C THR A 256 -3.62 -7.85 11.16
N VAL A 257 -4.07 -6.61 11.01
CA VAL A 257 -3.48 -5.61 10.09
C VAL A 257 -2.98 -4.41 10.88
N HIS A 258 -1.79 -3.91 10.55
CA HIS A 258 -1.25 -2.70 11.17
C HIS A 258 -0.69 -1.77 10.11
N TYR A 259 -1.26 -0.56 10.05
CA TYR A 259 -0.66 0.57 9.36
C TYR A 259 0.01 1.49 10.37
N LYS A 260 1.29 1.80 10.17
CA LYS A 260 2.07 2.65 11.07
C LYS A 260 2.89 3.69 10.32
N ASN A 261 2.96 4.93 10.79
CA ASN A 261 3.79 5.97 10.17
C ASN A 261 3.41 6.20 8.69
N VAL A 262 2.18 6.61 8.44
CA VAL A 262 1.68 6.89 7.09
C VAL A 262 1.56 8.41 6.90
N TYR A 263 2.30 8.95 5.93
CA TYR A 263 2.22 10.35 5.56
C TYR A 263 1.47 10.49 4.24
N THR A 264 0.40 11.28 4.25
CA THR A 264 -0.51 11.42 3.12
C THR A 264 -0.74 12.89 2.79
N GLN A 265 -0.42 13.27 1.56
CA GLN A 265 -0.60 14.64 1.09
C GLN A 265 -1.43 14.69 -0.19
N ARG A 266 -2.32 15.70 -0.27
CA ARG A 266 -3.21 16.00 -1.42
C ARG A 266 -3.91 14.78 -2.00
N SER A 267 -4.31 13.88 -1.13
CA SER A 267 -4.94 12.62 -1.49
C SER A 267 -6.46 12.63 -1.29
N ASN A 268 -7.14 11.59 -1.73
CA ASN A 268 -8.59 11.48 -1.51
C ASN A 268 -8.88 11.25 -0.02
N GLN A 269 -8.09 10.42 0.66
CA GLN A 269 -8.21 10.16 2.10
C GLN A 269 -6.85 9.86 2.75
N MET A 270 -6.76 9.91 4.09
CA MET A 270 -5.65 9.29 4.83
C MET A 270 -5.85 7.78 4.97
N MET A 271 -7.06 7.33 5.35
CA MET A 271 -7.47 5.92 5.33
C MET A 271 -8.96 5.84 5.02
N MET A 272 -9.34 4.93 4.12
CA MET A 272 -10.74 4.59 3.88
C MET A 272 -11.00 3.10 4.08
N ILE A 273 -12.09 2.75 4.75
CA ILE A 273 -12.61 1.37 4.79
C ILE A 273 -13.92 1.38 4.01
N LYS A 274 -13.94 0.74 2.83
CA LYS A 274 -15.05 0.85 1.88
C LYS A 274 -15.81 -0.48 1.69
N SER A 275 -17.12 -0.46 1.90
CA SER A 275 -18.02 -1.57 1.56
C SER A 275 -19.41 -1.03 1.17
N ASN A 276 -20.27 -1.88 0.62
CA ASN A 276 -21.69 -1.56 0.39
C ASN A 276 -22.50 -2.86 0.49
N GLY A 277 -23.03 -3.16 1.68
CA GLY A 277 -23.58 -4.48 2.01
C GLY A 277 -22.48 -5.54 2.24
N GLY A 278 -22.75 -6.78 1.83
CA GLY A 278 -21.85 -7.92 2.03
C GLY A 278 -21.94 -8.57 3.42
N SER A 279 -20.97 -9.44 3.72
CA SER A 279 -20.87 -10.25 4.95
C SER A 279 -19.40 -10.57 5.25
N GLY A 280 -19.13 -11.28 6.35
CA GLY A 280 -17.77 -11.56 6.83
C GLY A 280 -17.28 -10.51 7.83
N TYR A 281 -15.96 -10.39 8.01
CA TYR A 281 -15.35 -9.53 9.01
C TYR A 281 -14.04 -8.85 8.56
N VAL A 282 -13.80 -7.70 9.19
CA VAL A 282 -12.48 -7.09 9.36
C VAL A 282 -12.28 -6.92 10.86
N GLU A 283 -11.22 -7.51 11.41
CA GLU A 283 -10.94 -7.45 12.85
C GLU A 283 -9.45 -7.28 13.17
N ASP A 284 -9.17 -6.82 14.40
CA ASP A 284 -7.82 -6.65 14.92
C ASP A 284 -6.94 -5.78 14.02
N VAL A 285 -7.38 -4.54 13.78
CA VAL A 285 -6.67 -3.58 12.91
C VAL A 285 -6.23 -2.35 13.68
N VAL A 286 -4.97 -1.96 13.50
CA VAL A 286 -4.40 -0.75 14.09
C VAL A 286 -3.96 0.21 12.99
N PHE A 287 -4.30 1.49 13.15
CA PHE A 287 -3.86 2.60 12.31
C PHE A 287 -3.20 3.65 13.21
N GLU A 288 -1.88 3.60 13.28
CA GLU A 288 -1.05 4.38 14.21
C GLU A 288 -0.19 5.40 13.46
N ASN A 289 -0.03 6.61 14.02
CA ASN A 289 0.90 7.64 13.52
C ASN A 289 0.62 8.02 12.07
N PHE A 290 -0.51 8.68 11.83
CA PHE A 290 -0.82 9.22 10.51
C PHE A 290 -0.65 10.74 10.50
N ILE A 291 -0.05 11.26 9.42
CA ILE A 291 0.03 12.69 9.14
C ILE A 291 -0.66 12.98 7.80
N GLY A 292 -1.56 13.95 7.78
CA GLY A 292 -2.32 14.35 6.59
C GLY A 292 -2.19 15.83 6.27
N HIS A 293 -2.09 16.21 4.99
CA HIS A 293 -2.21 17.61 4.54
C HIS A 293 -2.94 17.74 3.19
N GLY A 294 -3.88 18.68 3.07
CA GLY A 294 -4.59 18.97 1.83
C GLY A 294 -5.45 17.82 1.29
N ASN A 295 -5.73 16.81 2.11
CA ASN A 295 -6.53 15.65 1.73
C ASN A 295 -8.02 16.02 1.66
N ALA A 296 -8.81 15.29 0.86
CA ALA A 296 -10.26 15.51 0.79
C ALA A 296 -11.00 14.92 2.00
N TYR A 297 -10.58 13.75 2.47
CA TYR A 297 -11.01 13.13 3.72
C TYR A 297 -9.78 12.81 4.59
N SER A 298 -10.02 12.59 5.88
CA SER A 298 -9.00 12.05 6.79
C SER A 298 -9.32 10.58 7.10
N LEU A 299 -10.03 10.28 8.19
CA LEU A 299 -10.58 8.97 8.48
C LEU A 299 -11.97 8.82 7.84
N ASP A 300 -12.12 7.86 6.92
CA ASP A 300 -13.38 7.57 6.25
C ASP A 300 -13.75 6.08 6.31
N ILE A 301 -14.59 5.68 7.26
CA ILE A 301 -15.28 4.39 7.20
C ILE A 301 -16.59 4.61 6.46
N ASP A 302 -16.76 3.98 5.29
CA ASP A 302 -17.94 4.11 4.45
C ASP A 302 -18.46 2.74 4.02
N GLN A 303 -19.42 2.22 4.78
CA GLN A 303 -20.11 0.97 4.45
C GLN A 303 -21.35 1.16 3.55
N TYR A 304 -21.52 2.35 2.98
CA TYR A 304 -22.48 2.67 1.92
C TYR A 304 -21.77 3.30 0.72
N TRP A 305 -20.56 2.81 0.42
CA TRP A 305 -19.68 3.42 -0.56
C TRP A 305 -20.33 3.41 -1.96
N SER A 306 -20.76 4.59 -2.41
CA SER A 306 -21.59 4.76 -3.60
C SER A 306 -20.91 4.40 -4.93
N SER A 307 -19.58 4.29 -4.94
CA SER A 307 -18.81 3.91 -6.13
C SER A 307 -18.70 2.39 -6.34
N MET A 308 -19.33 1.58 -5.48
CA MET A 308 -19.55 0.16 -5.74
C MET A 308 -21.05 -0.18 -5.71
N SER A 309 -21.43 -1.14 -6.53
CA SER A 309 -22.74 -1.78 -6.44
C SER A 309 -22.93 -2.42 -5.06
N ALA A 310 -24.15 -2.37 -4.54
CA ALA A 310 -24.49 -3.06 -3.30
C ALA A 310 -24.31 -4.58 -3.47
N VAL A 311 -23.69 -5.21 -2.48
CA VAL A 311 -23.51 -6.64 -2.37
C VAL A 311 -24.53 -7.18 -1.37
N ALA A 312 -25.17 -8.31 -1.67
CA ALA A 312 -26.15 -8.91 -0.78
C ALA A 312 -25.54 -9.22 0.60
N GLY A 313 -26.26 -8.90 1.67
CA GLY A 313 -25.85 -9.10 3.06
C GLY A 313 -26.05 -7.85 3.92
N GLY A 314 -25.99 -8.03 5.24
CA GLY A 314 -26.24 -6.96 6.22
C GLY A 314 -25.12 -5.92 6.35
N GLY A 315 -23.96 -6.19 5.77
CA GLY A 315 -22.74 -5.42 5.95
C GLY A 315 -21.59 -6.31 6.45
N VAL A 316 -20.37 -5.93 6.12
CA VAL A 316 -19.16 -6.53 6.69
C VAL A 316 -19.03 -6.10 8.16
N LYS A 317 -18.75 -7.03 9.07
CA LYS A 317 -18.53 -6.69 10.48
C LYS A 317 -17.16 -6.03 10.65
N LEU A 318 -17.13 -4.83 11.20
CA LEU A 318 -15.89 -4.13 11.55
C LEU A 318 -15.76 -4.12 13.07
N THR A 319 -14.78 -4.86 13.59
CA THR A 319 -14.59 -5.06 15.03
C THR A 319 -13.14 -4.81 15.44
N ASN A 320 -12.90 -4.28 16.64
CA ASN A 320 -11.57 -4.08 17.20
C ASN A 320 -10.64 -3.32 16.24
N LEU A 321 -11.06 -2.11 15.85
CA LEU A 321 -10.28 -1.20 15.02
C LEU A 321 -9.79 -0.03 15.87
N THR A 322 -8.48 0.20 15.90
CA THR A 322 -7.87 1.29 16.65
C THR A 322 -7.25 2.32 15.71
N PHE A 323 -7.68 3.58 15.84
CA PHE A 323 -7.12 4.75 15.16
C PHE A 323 -6.47 5.63 16.23
N THR A 324 -5.14 5.80 16.16
CA THR A 324 -4.39 6.46 17.24
C THR A 324 -3.26 7.34 16.73
N ASN A 325 -3.09 8.51 17.35
CA ASN A 325 -2.07 9.51 17.02
C ASN A 325 -2.12 9.99 15.57
N TRP A 326 -3.23 10.64 15.21
CA TRP A 326 -3.43 11.22 13.87
C TRP A 326 -3.32 12.74 13.95
N LYS A 327 -2.57 13.34 13.02
CA LYS A 327 -2.27 14.78 13.03
C LYS A 327 -2.30 15.38 11.63
N GLY A 328 -2.46 16.71 11.57
CA GLY A 328 -2.35 17.49 10.35
C GLY A 328 -3.64 18.20 9.97
N THR A 329 -3.83 18.35 8.68
CA THR A 329 -4.89 19.19 8.10
C THR A 329 -5.61 18.56 6.92
N GLU A 330 -6.85 18.97 6.69
CA GLU A 330 -7.65 18.55 5.54
C GLU A 330 -8.20 19.76 4.77
N ALA A 331 -8.43 19.61 3.47
CA ALA A 331 -8.74 20.73 2.59
C ALA A 331 -10.00 21.50 3.00
N ASN A 332 -11.07 20.81 3.43
CA ASN A 332 -12.32 21.44 3.86
C ASN A 332 -13.12 20.54 4.81
N GLY A 333 -12.84 20.66 6.10
CA GLY A 333 -13.47 19.90 7.18
C GLY A 333 -14.95 20.19 7.40
N ALA A 334 -15.48 21.29 6.85
CA ALA A 334 -16.91 21.61 6.93
C ALA A 334 -17.73 20.79 5.91
N SER A 335 -17.15 20.46 4.75
CA SER A 335 -17.79 19.62 3.73
C SER A 335 -17.46 18.14 3.91
N ARG A 336 -16.24 17.83 4.31
CA ARG A 336 -15.71 16.48 4.49
C ARG A 336 -14.88 16.50 5.76
N GLY A 337 -15.54 16.29 6.87
CA GLY A 337 -14.89 16.35 8.17
C GLY A 337 -13.92 15.19 8.41
N PRO A 338 -13.01 15.31 9.38
CA PRO A 338 -11.86 14.42 9.44
C PRO A 338 -12.19 13.10 10.12
N ILE A 339 -13.37 13.00 10.75
CA ILE A 339 -13.91 11.77 11.33
C ILE A 339 -15.25 11.51 10.65
N LYS A 340 -15.26 10.52 9.76
CA LYS A 340 -16.46 9.95 9.15
C LYS A 340 -16.48 8.45 9.45
N VAL A 341 -17.42 8.02 10.29
CA VAL A 341 -17.61 6.62 10.66
C VAL A 341 -19.04 6.21 10.30
N VAL A 342 -19.23 5.73 9.08
CA VAL A 342 -20.54 5.32 8.56
C VAL A 342 -20.58 3.80 8.42
N CYS A 343 -21.01 3.14 9.49
CA CYS A 343 -21.16 1.70 9.53
C CYS A 343 -22.51 1.26 8.96
N ALA A 344 -22.57 0.01 8.48
CA ALA A 344 -23.78 -0.59 7.96
C ALA A 344 -24.77 -0.85 9.11
N ASP A 345 -26.02 -0.44 8.94
CA ASP A 345 -27.05 -0.64 9.97
C ASP A 345 -27.35 -2.12 10.24
N GLY A 346 -27.16 -3.00 9.25
CA GLY A 346 -27.31 -4.44 9.40
C GLY A 346 -26.08 -5.14 10.01
N ALA A 347 -24.96 -4.42 10.17
CA ALA A 347 -23.74 -4.88 10.82
C ALA A 347 -23.01 -3.72 11.51
N PRO A 348 -23.58 -3.15 12.61
CA PRO A 348 -22.98 -2.03 13.31
C PRO A 348 -21.52 -2.32 13.72
N CYS A 349 -20.62 -1.34 13.58
CA CYS A 349 -19.23 -1.50 14.00
C CYS A 349 -19.13 -1.56 15.52
N THR A 350 -18.24 -2.39 16.05
CA THR A 350 -18.03 -2.56 17.49
C THR A 350 -16.56 -2.44 17.86
N GLU A 351 -16.27 -2.05 19.10
CA GLU A 351 -14.89 -1.96 19.61
C GLU A 351 -14.00 -1.04 18.76
N ILE A 352 -14.57 0.06 18.25
CA ILE A 352 -13.83 1.08 17.53
C ILE A 352 -13.21 2.06 18.54
N THR A 353 -11.89 2.21 18.51
CA THR A 353 -11.17 3.17 19.37
C THR A 353 -10.58 4.27 18.52
N ILE A 354 -10.98 5.52 18.77
CA ILE A 354 -10.40 6.71 18.15
C ILE A 354 -9.82 7.58 19.26
N LYS A 355 -8.50 7.62 19.37
CA LYS A 355 -7.78 8.37 20.42
C LYS A 355 -6.63 9.17 19.84
N ASP A 356 -6.23 10.24 20.54
CA ASP A 356 -5.13 11.11 20.12
C ASP A 356 -5.24 11.58 18.65
N PHE A 357 -6.45 11.95 18.26
CA PHE A 357 -6.79 12.35 16.90
C PHE A 357 -6.98 13.88 16.86
N ALA A 358 -6.08 14.58 16.18
CA ALA A 358 -6.04 16.03 16.10
C ALA A 358 -5.86 16.48 14.64
N MET A 359 -6.96 16.66 13.92
CA MET A 359 -6.98 17.21 12.56
C MET A 359 -7.66 18.58 12.56
N TRP A 360 -7.24 19.45 11.64
CA TRP A 360 -7.90 20.76 11.46
C TRP A 360 -8.14 21.12 9.98
N THR A 361 -9.24 21.81 9.72
CA THR A 361 -9.57 22.30 8.38
C THR A 361 -8.60 23.39 7.88
N GLU A 362 -8.22 23.33 6.60
CA GLU A 362 -7.46 24.37 5.90
C GLU A 362 -8.36 25.51 5.40
N ALA A 363 -9.65 25.22 5.23
CA ALA A 363 -10.65 26.18 4.78
C ALA A 363 -11.72 26.42 5.85
N GLY A 364 -12.01 27.69 6.12
CA GLY A 364 -13.00 28.10 7.12
C GLY A 364 -12.50 27.96 8.55
N SER A 365 -13.44 27.90 9.50
CA SER A 365 -13.17 27.93 10.95
C SER A 365 -13.92 26.85 11.73
N LYS A 366 -14.44 25.85 11.03
CA LYS A 366 -15.20 24.74 11.64
C LYS A 366 -15.05 23.46 10.82
N GLN A 367 -15.23 22.32 11.48
CA GLN A 367 -15.28 21.00 10.86
C GLN A 367 -16.33 20.11 11.51
N MET A 368 -16.69 19.01 10.85
CA MET A 368 -17.75 18.11 11.30
C MET A 368 -17.20 16.74 11.71
N TYR A 369 -17.74 16.09 12.74
CA TYR A 369 -17.54 14.65 12.97
C TYR A 369 -18.86 13.94 12.74
N SER A 370 -18.85 12.87 11.95
CA SER A 370 -20.05 12.11 11.61
C SER A 370 -19.92 10.65 11.97
N CYS A 371 -20.92 10.10 12.67
CA CYS A 371 -20.97 8.71 13.06
C CYS A 371 -22.36 8.12 12.78
N ARG A 372 -22.44 6.90 12.25
CA ARG A 372 -23.65 6.10 12.05
C ARG A 372 -23.34 4.66 12.44
N SER A 373 -24.17 4.07 13.29
CA SER A 373 -24.08 2.65 13.68
C SER A 373 -22.67 2.20 14.12
N GLY A 374 -21.84 3.09 14.66
CA GLY A 374 -20.50 2.79 15.18
C GLY A 374 -20.42 2.88 16.71
N TYR A 375 -19.83 1.85 17.32
CA TYR A 375 -19.67 1.72 18.78
C TYR A 375 -18.22 1.55 19.21
N GLY A 376 -17.90 2.13 20.37
CA GLY A 376 -16.59 2.08 21.00
C GLY A 376 -16.27 3.39 21.72
N SER A 377 -15.03 3.86 21.66
CA SER A 377 -14.58 5.05 22.39
C SER A 377 -13.97 6.12 21.48
N GLY A 378 -14.36 7.38 21.71
CA GLY A 378 -13.82 8.55 21.01
C GLY A 378 -14.85 9.30 20.17
N PHE A 379 -14.80 10.64 20.26
CA PHE A 379 -15.51 11.57 19.39
C PHE A 379 -17.04 11.34 19.31
N CYS A 380 -17.59 11.01 18.14
CA CYS A 380 -19.02 10.84 17.93
C CYS A 380 -19.53 9.39 18.11
N LEU A 381 -18.65 8.46 18.47
CA LEU A 381 -19.02 7.06 18.70
C LEU A 381 -19.91 6.93 19.95
N LYS A 382 -20.80 5.93 19.94
CA LYS A 382 -21.52 5.52 21.15
C LYS A 382 -20.70 4.49 21.93
N ASN A 383 -20.70 4.58 23.26
CA ASN A 383 -19.84 3.76 24.12
C ASN A 383 -19.92 2.24 23.87
N SER A 384 -21.13 1.68 23.83
CA SER A 384 -21.35 0.25 23.60
C SER A 384 -22.75 -0.01 23.06
N GLY A 385 -22.91 -1.13 22.35
CA GLY A 385 -24.17 -1.56 21.76
C GLY A 385 -23.98 -2.27 20.42
N SER A 386 -25.08 -2.73 19.85
CA SER A 386 -25.13 -3.47 18.58
C SER A 386 -26.35 -3.11 17.73
N ALA A 387 -27.12 -2.11 18.15
CA ALA A 387 -28.28 -1.63 17.42
C ALA A 387 -27.88 -0.57 16.39
N SER A 388 -28.60 -0.46 15.28
CA SER A 388 -28.36 0.64 14.35
C SER A 388 -28.75 1.99 14.99
N TYR A 389 -28.11 3.07 14.52
CA TYR A 389 -28.56 4.42 14.81
C TYR A 389 -28.31 5.33 13.62
N ALA A 390 -29.24 6.27 13.39
CA ALA A 390 -29.12 7.25 12.31
C ALA A 390 -27.85 8.10 12.44
N ALA A 391 -27.32 8.58 11.31
CA ALA A 391 -26.12 9.39 11.31
C ALA A 391 -26.27 10.62 12.23
N THR A 392 -25.34 10.78 13.16
CA THR A 392 -25.18 11.97 13.99
C THR A 392 -24.05 12.80 13.44
N THR A 393 -24.13 14.12 13.61
CA THR A 393 -23.04 15.02 13.25
C THR A 393 -22.80 16.03 14.36
N SER A 394 -21.55 16.21 14.77
CA SER A 394 -21.14 17.27 15.70
C SER A 394 -20.29 18.30 14.97
N THR A 395 -20.40 19.56 15.38
CA THR A 395 -19.58 20.67 14.85
C THR A 395 -18.47 21.00 15.82
N VAL A 396 -17.25 21.08 15.33
CA VAL A 396 -16.09 21.58 16.07
C VAL A 396 -15.70 22.92 15.48
N SER A 397 -15.67 23.97 16.31
CA SER A 397 -15.43 25.36 15.88
C SER A 397 -14.10 25.94 16.39
N ALA A 398 -13.21 25.08 16.89
CA ALA A 398 -11.87 25.45 17.35
C ALA A 398 -10.88 24.34 17.00
N ALA A 399 -9.67 24.71 16.62
CA ALA A 399 -8.61 23.77 16.29
C ALA A 399 -8.26 22.87 17.50
N PRO A 400 -8.24 21.54 17.34
CA PRO A 400 -7.77 20.64 18.38
C PRO A 400 -6.32 20.96 18.76
N SER A 401 -5.99 20.87 20.06
CA SER A 401 -4.60 21.04 20.51
C SER A 401 -3.69 19.98 19.86
N GLY A 402 -2.51 20.37 19.41
CA GLY A 402 -1.52 19.45 18.84
C GLY A 402 -1.86 18.90 17.45
N TYR A 403 -2.73 19.58 16.69
CA TYR A 403 -3.04 19.20 15.29
C TYR A 403 -1.88 19.46 14.32
N SER A 404 -1.03 20.45 14.61
CA SER A 404 0.09 20.82 13.75
C SER A 404 1.05 19.64 13.56
N ALA A 405 1.40 19.37 12.30
CA ALA A 405 2.34 18.33 11.91
C ALA A 405 3.30 18.85 10.83
N THR A 406 4.48 18.25 10.76
CA THR A 406 5.52 18.61 9.79
C THR A 406 5.24 17.98 8.44
N SER A 407 5.33 18.76 7.37
CA SER A 407 5.28 18.26 5.99
C SER A 407 6.62 17.72 5.50
N LEU A 408 6.62 16.84 4.50
CA LEU A 408 7.84 16.40 3.82
C LEU A 408 8.29 17.44 2.77
N GLY A 409 9.61 17.62 2.64
CA GLY A 409 10.17 18.58 1.67
C GLY A 409 9.92 18.21 0.20
N SER A 410 9.62 16.94 -0.06
CA SER A 410 9.34 16.38 -1.39
C SER A 410 7.84 16.37 -1.75
N ASP A 411 6.98 17.00 -0.95
CA ASP A 411 5.55 17.14 -1.24
C ASP A 411 5.30 17.75 -2.63
N LEU A 412 4.60 17.00 -3.48
CA LEU A 412 4.24 17.47 -4.82
C LEU A 412 3.36 18.71 -4.74
N LYS A 413 3.69 19.69 -5.59
CA LYS A 413 2.90 20.92 -5.77
C LYS A 413 1.88 20.80 -6.90
N THR A 414 2.14 19.92 -7.85
CA THR A 414 1.28 19.58 -8.99
C THR A 414 1.42 18.09 -9.29
N ALA A 415 0.31 17.43 -9.64
CA ALA A 415 0.33 16.06 -10.16
C ALA A 415 0.94 15.97 -11.57
N PHE A 416 1.12 14.74 -12.06
CA PHE A 416 1.67 14.48 -13.40
C PHE A 416 0.62 14.49 -14.54
N GLY A 417 -0.67 14.66 -14.21
CA GLY A 417 -1.75 14.59 -15.20
C GLY A 417 -1.88 13.18 -15.81
N THR A 418 -2.41 13.10 -17.04
CA THR A 418 -2.66 11.81 -17.73
C THR A 418 -2.32 11.82 -19.22
N THR A 419 -1.94 12.95 -19.80
CA THR A 419 -1.81 13.11 -21.26
C THR A 419 -0.37 13.21 -21.76
N VAL A 420 0.60 13.22 -20.85
CA VAL A 420 2.03 13.34 -21.16
C VAL A 420 2.83 12.26 -20.43
N SER A 421 4.02 11.94 -20.95
CA SER A 421 4.92 10.99 -20.30
C SER A 421 5.28 11.44 -18.89
N ILE A 422 5.24 10.50 -17.94
CA ILE A 422 5.60 10.73 -16.55
C ILE A 422 7.09 10.40 -16.36
N PRO A 423 7.90 11.30 -15.75
CA PRO A 423 9.32 11.06 -15.54
C PRO A 423 9.56 10.01 -14.45
N ILE A 424 10.52 9.13 -14.69
CA ILE A 424 10.97 8.11 -13.74
C ILE A 424 11.54 8.78 -12.47
N PRO A 425 10.97 8.54 -11.27
CA PRO A 425 11.53 9.04 -10.02
C PRO A 425 12.81 8.32 -9.60
N THR A 426 13.55 8.95 -8.68
CA THR A 426 14.44 8.22 -7.77
C THR A 426 13.64 7.73 -6.56
N ILE A 427 14.03 6.59 -5.98
CA ILE A 427 13.47 6.14 -4.70
C ILE A 427 13.90 7.12 -3.59
N PRO A 428 12.98 7.66 -2.77
CA PRO A 428 13.34 8.65 -1.76
C PRO A 428 14.03 8.01 -0.56
N ALA A 429 14.73 8.83 0.23
CA ALA A 429 15.40 8.41 1.46
C ALA A 429 14.58 8.69 2.73
N SER A 430 13.35 9.21 2.60
CA SER A 430 12.45 9.51 3.71
C SER A 430 11.00 9.38 3.25
N PHE A 431 10.21 8.65 4.03
CA PHE A 431 8.80 8.34 3.72
C PHE A 431 7.83 8.85 4.79
N TYR A 432 8.35 9.14 6.00
CA TYR A 432 7.59 9.71 7.09
C TYR A 432 8.48 10.67 7.91
N PRO A 433 7.95 11.82 8.38
CA PRO A 433 8.74 12.79 9.12
C PRO A 433 9.46 12.20 10.35
N GLY A 434 10.78 12.38 10.41
CA GLY A 434 11.60 11.95 11.54
C GLY A 434 11.86 10.46 11.65
N VAL A 435 11.47 9.66 10.65
CA VAL A 435 11.71 8.22 10.61
C VAL A 435 12.65 7.89 9.44
N ALA A 436 13.72 7.16 9.75
CA ALA A 436 14.65 6.66 8.74
C ALA A 436 14.13 5.36 8.11
N PRO A 437 14.43 5.09 6.82
CA PRO A 437 14.12 3.80 6.20
C PRO A 437 14.74 2.63 6.96
N TYR A 438 14.05 1.49 6.99
CA TYR A 438 14.55 0.27 7.64
C TYR A 438 15.78 -0.30 6.92
N SER A 439 15.75 -0.26 5.58
CA SER A 439 16.78 -0.82 4.71
C SER A 439 17.42 0.28 3.88
N LYS A 440 18.76 0.26 3.77
CA LYS A 440 19.46 1.18 2.88
C LYS A 440 19.11 0.87 1.42
N LEU A 441 18.95 1.93 0.62
CA LEU A 441 18.78 1.80 -0.83
C LEU A 441 19.99 1.06 -1.44
N ALA A 442 19.73 0.13 -2.34
CA ALA A 442 20.77 -0.48 -3.15
C ALA A 442 21.48 0.56 -4.03
N GLY A 443 22.79 0.43 -4.20
CA GLY A 443 23.60 1.32 -5.05
C GLY A 443 24.09 2.61 -4.37
N ASN A 444 23.78 2.82 -3.08
CA ASN A 444 24.32 3.90 -2.24
C ASN A 444 25.44 3.45 -1.30
#